data_AF-M9L9Y7-F1
#
_entry.id   AF-M9L9Y7-F1
#
_cell.length_a   1.000
_cell.length_b   1.000
_cell.length_c   1.000
_cell.angle_alpha   90.00
_cell.angle_beta   90.00
_cell.angle_gamma   90.00
#
_symmetry.space_group_name_H-M   'P 1'
#
loop_
_entity.id
_entity.type
_entity.pdbx_description
1 polymer ?
#
loop_
_entity_poly.entity_id
_entity_poly.type
_entity_poly.pdbx_seq_one_letter_code
_entity_poly.pdbx_strand_id
1 'polypeptide(L)'
;MAEAVLKPLQGKSFLHSSEPVSSENISQFKISNETVEKAKELFRQFEIEVVQAGMTLTLMGLPEKFEALLDVKMVASKDDSQGTQHLIPNKDPVIPEALQPFVDTIVFPKPILIKP
;
A
#
# COMPACT_ATOMS: atom_id res chain seq x y z
N MET A 1 -9.69 -2.41 -1.84
CA MET A 1 -8.64 -2.43 -0.81
C MET A 1 -7.30 -2.23 -1.49
N ALA A 2 -6.36 -1.59 -0.82
CA ALA A 2 -4.96 -1.45 -1.26
C ALA A 2 -4.03 -1.66 -0.05
N GLU A 3 -2.75 -1.81 -0.29
CA GLU A 3 -1.72 -1.87 0.74
C GLU A 3 -0.69 -0.77 0.50
N ALA A 4 -0.48 0.09 1.49
CA ALA A 4 0.61 1.04 1.48
C ALA A 4 1.82 0.45 2.21
N VAL A 5 2.94 0.38 1.51
CA VAL A 5 4.23 -0.04 2.06
C VAL A 5 4.90 1.18 2.66
N LEU A 6 5.21 1.12 3.97
CA LEU A 6 5.80 2.26 4.66
C LEU A 6 7.31 2.38 4.41
N LYS A 7 7.81 3.62 4.39
CA LYS A 7 9.24 3.89 4.29
C LYS A 7 9.94 3.59 5.63
N PRO A 8 10.99 2.76 5.63
CA PRO A 8 11.78 2.48 6.82
C PRO A 8 12.73 3.65 7.15
N LEU A 9 13.11 3.72 8.43
CA LEU A 9 13.94 4.79 9.00
C LEU A 9 15.28 5.01 8.27
N GLN A 10 15.88 3.94 7.76
CA GLN A 10 17.20 4.00 7.12
C GLN A 10 17.14 3.96 5.58
N GLY A 11 15.97 4.18 4.98
CA GLY A 11 15.80 4.35 3.53
C GLY A 11 15.96 3.08 2.68
N LYS A 12 16.35 1.93 3.26
CA LYS A 12 16.34 0.64 2.57
C LYS A 12 14.91 0.10 2.49
N SER A 13 14.21 0.40 1.40
CA SER A 13 12.88 -0.18 1.14
C SER A 13 12.94 -1.71 1.19
N PHE A 14 11.96 -2.31 1.87
CA PHE A 14 11.80 -3.76 1.96
C PHE A 14 11.66 -4.42 0.59
N LEU A 15 11.04 -3.73 -0.37
CA LEU A 15 10.81 -4.28 -1.72
C LEU A 15 12.04 -4.22 -2.62
N HIS A 16 13.02 -3.38 -2.28
CA HIS A 16 14.21 -3.13 -3.11
C HIS A 16 15.52 -3.64 -2.47
N SER A 17 15.45 -4.19 -1.26
CA SER A 17 16.61 -4.80 -0.61
C SER A 17 16.87 -6.20 -1.16
N SER A 18 18.03 -6.41 -1.78
CA SER A 18 18.53 -7.75 -2.13
C SER A 18 19.05 -8.52 -0.91
N GLU A 19 19.15 -7.87 0.26
CA GLU A 19 19.61 -8.50 1.49
C GLU A 19 18.46 -9.22 2.19
N PRO A 20 18.61 -10.52 2.50
CA PRO A 20 17.61 -11.25 3.28
C PRO A 20 17.46 -10.65 4.68
N VAL A 21 16.22 -10.57 5.17
CA VAL A 21 15.94 -10.08 6.52
C VAL A 21 16.45 -11.10 7.54
N SER A 22 17.33 -10.67 8.43
CA SER A 22 17.88 -11.41 9.56
C SER A 22 17.62 -10.66 10.87
N SER A 23 17.76 -11.34 12.01
CA SER A 23 17.66 -10.72 13.33
C SER A 23 18.66 -9.56 13.51
N GLU A 24 19.75 -9.55 12.76
CA GLU A 24 20.81 -8.54 12.83
C GLU A 24 20.47 -7.28 12.02
N ASN A 25 19.73 -7.41 10.91
CA ASN A 25 19.39 -6.28 10.04
C ASN A 25 17.92 -5.85 10.12
N ILE A 26 17.06 -6.56 10.85
CA ILE A 26 15.62 -6.22 11.04
C ILE A 26 15.40 -4.80 11.56
N SER A 27 16.37 -4.25 12.30
CA SER A 27 16.36 -2.87 12.79
C SER A 27 16.41 -1.84 11.65
N GLN A 28 17.04 -2.15 10.51
CA GLN A 28 17.13 -1.29 9.33
C GLN A 28 15.79 -1.19 8.58
N PHE A 29 14.95 -2.21 8.74
CA PHE A 29 13.61 -2.29 8.16
C PHE A 29 12.52 -1.79 9.10
N LYS A 30 12.90 -1.32 10.30
CA LYS A 30 11.94 -0.83 11.29
C LYS A 30 11.31 0.48 10.81
N ILE A 31 9.99 0.50 10.81
CA ILE A 31 9.20 1.71 10.59
C ILE A 31 9.10 2.46 11.93
N SER A 32 9.27 3.78 11.93
CA SER A 32 9.05 4.58 13.14
C SER A 32 7.54 4.69 13.44
N ASN A 33 7.20 4.76 14.74
CA ASN A 33 5.81 5.00 15.13
C ASN A 33 5.30 6.34 14.57
N GLU A 34 6.18 7.34 14.46
CA GLU A 34 5.86 8.63 13.83
C GLU A 34 5.44 8.46 12.37
N THR A 35 6.19 7.70 11.58
CA THR A 35 5.85 7.40 10.17
C THR A 35 4.51 6.71 10.06
N VAL A 36 4.24 5.73 10.94
CA VAL A 36 2.96 5.01 10.97
C VAL A 36 1.80 5.96 11.26
N GLU A 37 1.90 6.76 12.32
CA GLU A 37 0.81 7.64 12.75
C GLU A 37 0.59 8.78 11.75
N LYS A 38 1.66 9.36 11.19
CA LYS A 38 1.56 10.40 10.15
C LYS A 38 0.94 9.87 8.86
N ALA A 39 1.34 8.68 8.41
CA ALA A 39 0.72 8.06 7.25
C ALA A 39 -0.78 7.79 7.50
N LYS A 40 -1.15 7.25 8.67
CA LYS A 40 -2.56 7.03 9.04
C LYS A 40 -3.37 8.32 9.06
N GLU A 41 -2.84 9.39 9.68
CA GLU A 41 -3.48 10.70 9.71
C GLU A 41 -3.73 11.23 8.30
N LEU A 42 -2.73 11.17 7.43
CA LEU A 42 -2.83 11.64 6.05
C LEU A 42 -3.86 10.84 5.26
N PHE A 43 -3.85 9.50 5.31
CA PHE A 43 -4.85 8.69 4.61
C PHE A 43 -6.29 8.97 5.11
N ARG A 44 -6.47 9.18 6.42
CA ARG A 44 -7.79 9.53 6.99
C ARG A 44 -8.32 10.88 6.49
N GLN A 45 -7.45 11.85 6.17
CA GLN A 45 -7.86 13.11 5.55
C GLN A 45 -8.48 12.92 4.16
N PHE A 46 -8.15 11.81 3.48
CA PHE A 46 -8.75 11.41 2.21
C PHE A 46 -9.91 10.43 2.37
N GLU A 47 -10.47 10.31 3.58
CA GLU A 47 -11.57 9.39 3.91
C GLU A 47 -11.23 7.92 3.62
N ILE A 48 -9.95 7.57 3.72
CA ILE A 48 -9.47 6.19 3.63
C ILE A 48 -9.30 5.63 5.04
N GLU A 49 -9.97 4.52 5.30
CA GLU A 49 -9.79 3.76 6.52
C GLU A 49 -8.48 2.98 6.46
N VAL A 50 -7.78 2.97 7.60
CA VAL A 50 -6.44 2.38 7.69
C VAL A 50 -6.39 1.36 8.82
N VAL A 51 -6.00 0.14 8.47
CA VAL A 51 -5.68 -0.94 9.41
C VAL A 51 -4.19 -1.23 9.31
N GLN A 52 -3.48 -1.26 10.43
CA GLN A 52 -2.04 -1.53 10.44
C GLN A 52 -1.77 -3.04 10.43
N ALA A 53 -0.90 -3.49 9.52
CA ALA A 53 -0.43 -4.85 9.43
C ALA A 53 1.11 -4.87 9.30
N GLY A 54 1.79 -4.85 10.45
CA GLY A 54 3.26 -4.89 10.51
C GLY A 54 3.92 -3.67 9.85
N MET A 55 4.63 -3.91 8.74
CA MET A 55 5.34 -2.90 7.94
C MET A 55 4.46 -2.24 6.86
N THR A 56 3.22 -2.68 6.74
CA THR A 56 2.25 -2.20 5.74
C THR A 56 1.01 -1.64 6.42
N LEU A 57 0.30 -0.77 5.69
CA LEU A 57 -1.02 -0.28 6.05
C LEU A 57 -2.04 -0.80 5.04
N THR A 58 -3.03 -1.55 5.50
CA THR A 58 -4.19 -1.94 4.71
C THR A 58 -5.12 -0.74 4.59
N LEU A 59 -5.39 -0.32 3.36
CA LEU A 59 -6.24 0.80 3.01
C LEU A 59 -7.60 0.31 2.52
N MET A 60 -8.66 0.80 3.16
CA MET A 60 -10.05 0.50 2.81
C MET A 60 -10.79 1.80 2.49
N GLY A 61 -11.59 1.78 1.42
CA GLY A 61 -12.30 2.96 0.96
C GLY A 61 -13.03 2.72 -0.35
N LEU A 62 -13.82 3.70 -0.76
CA LEU A 62 -14.51 3.68 -2.04
C LEU A 62 -13.51 3.91 -3.20
N PRO A 63 -13.75 3.32 -4.39
CA PRO A 63 -12.87 3.48 -5.54
C PRO A 63 -12.53 4.93 -5.87
N GLU A 64 -13.53 5.82 -5.86
CA GLU A 64 -13.39 7.26 -6.11
C GLU A 64 -12.39 7.97 -5.19
N LYS A 65 -12.21 7.50 -3.95
CA LYS A 65 -11.23 8.07 -3.02
C LYS A 65 -9.81 7.68 -3.40
N PHE A 66 -9.60 6.44 -3.84
CA PHE A 66 -8.33 5.99 -4.40
C PHE A 66 -8.00 6.71 -5.71
N GLU A 67 -9.01 6.91 -6.57
CA GLU A 67 -8.83 7.64 -7.82
C GLU A 67 -8.36 9.08 -7.57
N ALA A 68 -9.01 9.78 -6.64
CA ALA A 68 -8.66 11.14 -6.27
C ALA A 68 -7.29 11.23 -5.58
N LEU A 69 -6.97 10.27 -4.71
CA LEU A 69 -5.71 10.26 -3.97
C LEU A 69 -4.51 9.93 -4.86
N LEU A 70 -4.64 8.94 -5.74
CA LEU A 70 -3.51 8.32 -6.44
C LEU A 70 -3.38 8.75 -7.90
N ASP A 71 -4.23 9.67 -8.33
CA ASP A 71 -4.37 10.10 -9.72
C ASP A 71 -4.58 8.90 -10.67
N VAL A 72 -5.44 7.93 -10.32
CA VAL A 72 -5.73 6.74 -11.14
C VAL A 72 -7.21 6.64 -11.47
N LYS A 73 -7.57 5.75 -12.40
CA LYS A 73 -8.94 5.26 -12.57
C LYS A 73 -9.02 3.78 -12.20
N MET A 74 -10.00 3.44 -11.37
CA MET A 74 -10.26 2.06 -10.98
C MET A 74 -11.12 1.40 -12.06
N VAL A 75 -10.54 0.47 -12.79
CA VAL A 75 -11.20 -0.24 -13.88
C VAL A 75 -11.46 -1.69 -13.49
N ALA A 76 -12.59 -2.21 -13.92
CA ALA A 76 -12.89 -3.63 -13.75
C ALA A 76 -11.98 -4.46 -14.67
N SER A 77 -11.03 -5.17 -14.07
CA SER A 77 -10.34 -6.26 -14.71
C SER A 77 -11.24 -7.49 -14.67
N LYS A 78 -11.44 -8.12 -15.82
CA LYS A 78 -11.92 -9.49 -15.87
C LYS A 78 -10.73 -10.38 -15.53
N ASP A 79 -10.87 -11.21 -14.50
CA ASP A 79 -9.98 -12.35 -14.33
C ASP A 79 -10.55 -13.50 -15.15
N ASP A 80 -9.84 -13.84 -16.22
CA ASP A 80 -10.25 -14.84 -17.21
C ASP A 80 -10.42 -16.24 -16.60
N SER A 81 -9.96 -16.45 -15.37
CA SER A 81 -9.96 -17.76 -14.73
C SER A 81 -11.28 -18.08 -14.01
N GLN A 82 -12.05 -17.08 -13.52
CA GLN A 82 -13.20 -17.34 -12.64
C GLN A 82 -14.40 -16.39 -12.78
N GLY A 83 -14.40 -15.46 -13.74
CA GLY A 83 -15.56 -14.57 -13.96
C GLY A 83 -15.82 -13.56 -12.83
N THR A 84 -14.91 -13.46 -11.86
CA THR A 84 -14.96 -12.44 -10.81
C THR A 84 -14.35 -11.14 -11.37
N GLN A 85 -15.07 -10.03 -11.21
CA GLN A 85 -14.58 -8.71 -11.60
C GLN A 85 -13.81 -8.09 -10.44
N HIS A 86 -12.60 -7.61 -10.71
CA HIS A 86 -11.76 -6.92 -9.74
C HIS A 86 -11.46 -5.51 -10.18
N LEU A 87 -11.50 -4.55 -9.27
CA LEU A 87 -11.08 -3.18 -9.56
C LEU A 87 -9.57 -3.08 -9.42
N ILE A 88 -8.89 -2.72 -10.53
CA ILE A 88 -7.46 -2.43 -10.57
C ILE A 88 -7.26 -0.99 -11.07
N PRO A 89 -6.18 -0.31 -10.69
CA PRO A 89 -5.86 0.98 -11.28
C PRO A 89 -5.47 0.80 -12.75
N ASN A 90 -5.87 1.75 -13.60
CA ASN A 90 -5.60 1.75 -15.04
C ASN A 90 -4.14 2.10 -15.41
N LYS A 91 -3.38 2.62 -14.45
CA LYS A 91 -1.96 2.97 -14.54
C LYS A 91 -1.32 2.84 -13.16
N ASP A 92 -0.01 2.99 -13.08
CA ASP A 92 0.69 2.99 -11.81
C ASP A 92 0.23 4.15 -10.91
N PRO A 93 -0.11 3.88 -9.63
CA PRO A 93 -0.48 4.91 -8.66
C PRO A 93 0.59 5.96 -8.46
N VAL A 94 0.21 7.24 -8.48
CA VAL A 94 1.09 8.35 -8.12
C VAL A 94 0.89 8.66 -6.64
N ILE A 95 1.96 8.57 -5.84
CA ILE A 95 1.89 8.91 -4.42
C ILE A 95 1.96 10.43 -4.27
N PRO A 96 0.96 11.07 -3.62
CA PRO A 96 0.98 12.50 -3.32
C PRO A 96 2.22 12.92 -2.54
N GLU A 97 2.73 14.12 -2.78
CA GLU A 97 3.92 14.67 -2.13
C GLU A 97 3.86 14.57 -0.60
N ALA A 98 2.68 14.78 0.00
CA ALA A 98 2.49 14.68 1.45
C ALA A 98 2.73 13.26 2.00
N LEU A 99 2.50 12.22 1.20
CA LEU A 99 2.67 10.81 1.59
C LEU A 99 4.06 10.26 1.23
N GLN A 100 4.77 10.87 0.28
CA GLN A 100 6.10 10.42 -0.16
C GLN A 100 7.14 10.27 0.96
N PRO A 101 7.15 11.06 2.05
CA PRO A 101 8.09 10.84 3.16
C PRO A 101 7.82 9.55 3.93
N PHE A 102 6.58 9.05 3.91
CA PHE A 102 6.11 7.99 4.79
C PHE A 102 5.78 6.69 4.04
N VAL A 103 5.43 6.79 2.76
CA VAL A 103 4.97 5.69 1.93
C VAL A 103 5.94 5.50 0.78
N ASP A 104 6.35 4.26 0.57
CA ASP A 104 7.27 3.88 -0.49
C ASP A 104 6.51 3.54 -1.77
N THR A 105 5.50 2.68 -1.65
CA THR A 105 4.62 2.30 -2.76
C THR A 105 3.22 1.96 -2.25
N ILE A 106 2.24 1.98 -3.15
CA ILE A 106 0.87 1.52 -2.89
C ILE A 106 0.54 0.42 -3.89
N VAL A 107 0.21 -0.76 -3.38
CA VAL A 107 -0.09 -1.94 -4.19
C VAL A 107 -1.57 -2.31 -4.05
N PHE A 108 -2.13 -2.84 -5.13
CA PHE A 108 -3.49 -3.38 -5.16
C PHE A 108 -3.41 -4.90 -5.24
N PRO A 109 -3.42 -5.62 -4.09
CA PRO A 109 -3.24 -7.06 -4.09
C PRO A 109 -4.38 -7.74 -4.84
N LYS A 110 -4.02 -8.71 -5.70
CA LYS A 110 -5.01 -9.62 -6.28
C LYS A 110 -5.53 -10.53 -5.16
N PRO A 111 -6.82 -10.84 -5.10
CA PRO A 111 -7.32 -11.77 -4.11
C PRO A 111 -6.63 -13.13 -4.25
N ILE A 112 -6.17 -13.69 -3.14
CA ILE A 112 -5.58 -15.03 -3.11
C ILE A 112 -6.72 -16.03 -3.32
N LEU A 113 -6.72 -16.70 -4.47
CA LEU A 113 -7.65 -17.79 -4.74
C LEU A 113 -7.22 -19.00 -3.90
N ILE A 114 -7.89 -19.23 -2.77
CA ILE A 114 -7.79 -20.52 -2.07
C ILE A 114 -8.63 -21.51 -2.89
N LYS A 115 -7.97 -22.36 -3.68
CA LYS A 115 -8.66 -23.51 -4.30
C LYS A 115 -9.12 -24.44 -3.16
N PRO A 116 -10.38 -24.92 -3.19
CA PRO A 116 -10.91 -25.84 -2.19
C PRO A 116 -10.16 -27.18 -2.17
#